data_AF-A0A7Y3I814-F1
#
_entry.id   AF-A0A7Y3I814-F1
#
_cell.length_a   1.000
_cell.length_b   1.000
_cell.length_c   1.000
_cell.angle_alpha   90.00
_cell.angle_beta   90.00
_cell.angle_gamma   90.00
#
_symmetry.space_group_name_H-M   'P 1'
#
loop_
_entity.id
_entity.type
_entity.pdbx_description
1 polymer ?
#
loop_
_entity_poly.entity_id
_entity_poly.type
_entity_poly.pdbx_seq_one_letter_code
_entity_poly.pdbx_strand_id
1 'polypeptide(L)'
;MIAGHQPHFQAPATMTPEQLGDHLARLVWESFSDFMTDPAIAALLHRLGLMDEDANPVGRVDEEALIFLLWAHTRGVQQAYRDRGTGDLAKAALDALHRAVFEDLVTNGMNRSELPLFEQRVSARYARYGHASNVSDGSVGSAVVAFLTGERDAGNEGALELASWAISVTEPLSDFYTEVDLVEA
;
A
#
# COMPACT_ATOMS: atom_id res chain seq x y z
N MET A 1 26.10 23.71 -23.71
CA MET A 1 24.78 23.36 -23.14
C MET A 1 25.04 22.25 -22.14
N ILE A 2 24.95 22.54 -20.85
CA ILE A 2 25.28 21.60 -19.78
C ILE A 2 24.05 20.72 -19.58
N ALA A 3 24.19 19.42 -19.84
CA ALA A 3 23.17 18.43 -19.50
C ALA A 3 23.04 18.41 -17.97
N GLY A 4 21.88 18.80 -17.46
CA GLY A 4 21.55 18.70 -16.05
C GLY A 4 21.57 17.23 -15.64
N HIS A 5 22.55 16.87 -14.81
CA HIS A 5 22.60 15.60 -14.11
C HIS A 5 21.39 15.57 -13.17
N GLN A 6 20.34 14.85 -13.55
CA GLN A 6 19.27 14.53 -12.60
C GLN A 6 19.89 13.61 -11.54
N PRO A 7 19.82 13.94 -10.24
CA PRO A 7 20.24 13.00 -9.22
C PRO A 7 19.33 11.78 -9.31
N HIS A 8 19.87 10.66 -9.77
CA HIS A 8 19.26 9.36 -9.51
C HIS A 8 19.13 9.25 -7.99
N PHE A 9 17.90 9.11 -7.48
CA PHE A 9 17.69 8.80 -6.08
C PHE A 9 18.45 7.52 -5.77
N GLN A 10 19.53 7.63 -5.00
CA GLN A 10 20.30 6.49 -4.53
C GLN A 10 19.77 6.18 -3.13
N ALA A 11 19.08 5.04 -2.99
CA ALA A 11 18.66 4.56 -1.69
C ALA A 11 19.87 4.51 -0.75
N PRO A 12 19.75 4.98 0.51
CA PRO A 12 20.77 4.74 1.51
C PRO A 12 21.11 3.25 1.57
N ALA A 13 22.39 2.91 1.45
CA ALA A 13 22.84 1.52 1.46
C ALA A 13 22.46 0.79 2.77
N THR A 14 22.31 1.53 3.86
CA THR A 14 21.88 1.02 5.16
C THR A 14 20.79 1.89 5.79
N MET A 15 19.88 1.28 6.52
CA MET A 15 18.85 1.95 7.32
C MET A 15 18.63 1.25 8.66
N THR A 16 18.31 2.04 9.69
CA THR A 16 17.70 1.54 10.94
C THR A 16 16.23 1.17 10.71
N PRO A 17 15.60 0.36 11.58
CA PRO A 17 14.18 0.05 11.49
C PRO A 17 13.28 1.29 11.43
N GLU A 18 13.52 2.29 12.27
CA GLU A 18 12.78 3.55 12.28
C GLU A 18 12.93 4.30 10.95
N GLN A 19 14.15 4.42 10.42
CA GLN A 19 14.39 5.10 9.14
C GLN A 19 13.69 4.38 7.99
N LEU A 20 13.73 3.05 7.97
CA LEU A 20 13.02 2.28 6.97
C LEU A 20 11.50 2.43 7.15
N GLY A 21 10.98 2.37 8.37
CA GLY A 21 9.56 2.57 8.68
C GLY A 21 9.02 3.92 8.19
N ASP A 22 9.73 5.01 8.49
CA ASP A 22 9.38 6.37 8.04
C ASP A 22 9.47 6.50 6.52
N HIS A 23 10.47 5.86 5.90
CA HIS A 23 10.59 5.83 4.44
C HIS A 23 9.42 5.08 3.79
N LEU A 24 9.09 3.90 4.32
CA LEU A 24 7.96 3.10 3.86
C LEU A 24 6.64 3.86 3.97
N ALA A 25 6.43 4.58 5.08
CA ALA A 25 5.21 5.37 5.28
C ALA A 25 5.06 6.44 4.18
N ARG A 26 6.15 7.11 3.80
CA ARG A 26 6.14 8.06 2.66
C ARG A 26 5.78 7.37 1.34
N LEU A 27 6.37 6.20 1.06
CA LEU A 27 6.05 5.47 -0.16
C LEU A 27 4.59 5.00 -0.22
N VAL A 28 4.01 4.61 0.92
CA VAL A 28 2.57 4.30 1.02
C VAL A 28 1.73 5.53 0.66
N TRP A 29 2.06 6.70 1.21
CA TRP A 29 1.34 7.94 0.92
C TRP A 29 1.51 8.44 -0.51
N GLU A 30 2.70 8.28 -1.09
CA GLU A 30 2.97 8.55 -2.51
C GLU A 30 2.09 7.65 -3.38
N SER A 31 2.12 6.33 -3.15
CA SER A 31 1.29 5.36 -3.88
C SER A 31 -0.21 5.63 -3.73
N PHE A 32 -0.64 6.06 -2.55
CA PHE A 32 -2.03 6.43 -2.29
C PHE A 32 -2.41 7.72 -3.04
N SER A 33 -1.56 8.73 -3.03
CA SER A 33 -1.78 9.98 -3.75
C SER A 33 -1.84 9.74 -5.25
N ASP A 34 -0.95 8.91 -5.79
CA ASP A 34 -0.95 8.51 -7.19
C ASP A 34 -2.25 7.78 -7.54
N PHE A 35 -2.69 6.81 -6.72
CA PHE A 35 -3.97 6.12 -6.91
C PHE A 35 -5.16 7.09 -6.97
N MET A 36 -5.18 8.07 -6.07
CA MET A 36 -6.30 9.02 -5.97
C MET A 36 -6.31 10.05 -7.09
N THR A 37 -5.17 10.32 -7.72
CA THR A 37 -5.02 11.38 -8.73
C THR A 37 -4.81 10.87 -10.15
N ASP A 38 -4.54 9.58 -10.33
CA ASP A 38 -4.38 8.96 -11.65
C ASP A 38 -5.70 9.04 -12.45
N PRO A 39 -5.72 9.72 -13.62
CA PRO A 39 -6.92 9.87 -14.44
C PRO A 39 -7.50 8.53 -14.93
N ALA A 40 -6.67 7.53 -15.19
CA ALA A 40 -7.12 6.21 -15.62
C ALA A 40 -7.81 5.46 -14.47
N ILE A 41 -7.25 5.55 -13.26
CA ILE A 41 -7.87 4.99 -12.05
C ILE A 41 -9.18 5.73 -11.73
N ALA A 42 -9.19 7.05 -11.78
CA ALA A 42 -10.40 7.84 -11.54
C ALA A 42 -11.52 7.46 -12.52
N ALA A 43 -11.21 7.30 -13.81
CA ALA A 43 -12.17 6.87 -14.82
C ALA A 43 -12.69 5.43 -14.55
N LEU A 44 -11.81 4.53 -14.12
CA LEU A 44 -12.16 3.16 -13.72
C LEU A 44 -13.09 3.16 -12.50
N LEU A 45 -12.76 3.88 -11.45
CA LEU A 45 -13.59 3.99 -10.24
C LEU A 45 -14.95 4.61 -10.55
N HIS A 46 -15.02 5.63 -11.40
CA HIS A 46 -16.29 6.21 -11.84
C HIS A 46 -17.14 5.20 -12.62
N ARG A 47 -16.53 4.44 -13.55
CA ARG A 47 -17.24 3.37 -14.30
C ARG A 47 -17.79 2.27 -13.37
N LEU A 48 -17.13 2.02 -12.25
CA LEU A 48 -17.56 1.04 -11.23
C LEU A 48 -18.54 1.62 -10.20
N GLY A 49 -18.94 2.89 -10.32
CA GLY A 49 -19.83 3.55 -9.35
C GLY A 49 -19.19 3.72 -7.97
N LEU A 50 -17.87 3.85 -7.94
CA LEU A 50 -17.05 4.06 -6.74
C LEU A 50 -16.64 5.51 -6.54
N MET A 51 -17.01 6.39 -7.47
CA MET A 51 -16.91 7.84 -7.38
C MET A 51 -18.30 8.46 -7.53
N ASP A 52 -18.56 9.56 -6.83
CA ASP A 52 -19.76 10.37 -7.03
C ASP A 52 -19.61 11.36 -8.20
N GLU A 53 -20.65 12.18 -8.45
CA GLU A 53 -20.66 13.16 -9.55
C GLU A 53 -19.60 14.26 -9.38
N ASP A 54 -19.16 14.50 -8.14
CA ASP A 54 -18.12 15.48 -7.77
C ASP A 54 -16.72 14.84 -7.74
N ALA A 55 -16.59 13.60 -8.23
CA ALA A 55 -15.37 12.80 -8.24
C ALA A 55 -14.79 12.48 -6.85
N ASN A 56 -15.65 12.41 -5.83
CA ASN A 56 -15.25 11.94 -4.50
C ASN A 56 -15.48 10.43 -4.37
N PRO A 57 -14.58 9.70 -3.66
CA PRO A 57 -14.78 8.28 -3.39
C PRO A 57 -16.08 8.02 -2.62
N VAL A 58 -16.85 7.04 -3.07
CA VAL A 58 -18.08 6.63 -2.41
C VAL A 58 -17.78 5.61 -1.31
N GLY A 59 -18.37 5.80 -0.13
CA GLY A 59 -18.27 4.84 0.96
C GLY A 59 -16.89 4.84 1.64
N ARG A 60 -16.11 3.77 1.43
CA ARG A 60 -14.79 3.55 2.06
C ARG A 60 -13.69 3.26 1.04
N VAL A 61 -13.88 3.65 -0.21
CA VAL A 61 -12.95 3.31 -1.32
C VAL A 61 -11.53 3.80 -1.03
N ASP A 62 -11.39 5.01 -0.51
CA ASP A 62 -10.14 5.61 -0.04
C ASP A 62 -9.50 4.78 1.09
N GLU A 63 -10.29 4.41 2.10
CA GLU A 63 -9.84 3.61 3.23
C GLU A 63 -9.37 2.21 2.79
N GLU A 64 -10.13 1.54 1.94
CA GLU A 64 -9.80 0.20 1.43
C GLU A 64 -8.57 0.24 0.51
N ALA A 65 -8.41 1.30 -0.29
CA ALA A 65 -7.21 1.52 -1.09
C ALA A 65 -5.96 1.70 -0.20
N LEU A 66 -6.06 2.55 0.84
CA LEU A 66 -4.97 2.75 1.79
C LEU A 66 -4.59 1.44 2.52
N ILE A 67 -5.59 0.67 2.98
CA ILE A 67 -5.34 -0.61 3.65
C ILE A 67 -4.63 -1.59 2.72
N PHE A 68 -5.04 -1.66 1.45
CA PHE A 68 -4.37 -2.51 0.46
C PHE A 68 -2.92 -2.09 0.23
N LEU A 69 -2.65 -0.80 0.08
CA LEU A 69 -1.28 -0.28 -0.10
C LEU A 69 -0.42 -0.61 1.12
N LEU A 70 -0.92 -0.40 2.34
CA LEU A 70 -0.19 -0.75 3.56
C LEU A 70 0.17 -2.25 3.58
N TRP A 71 -0.76 -3.12 3.19
CA TRP A 71 -0.51 -4.56 3.05
C TRP A 71 0.55 -4.87 1.99
N ALA A 72 0.45 -4.24 0.81
CA ALA A 72 1.37 -4.44 -0.31
C ALA A 72 2.81 -4.12 0.10
N HIS A 73 3.03 -2.96 0.73
CA HIS A 73 4.34 -2.56 1.25
C HIS A 73 4.82 -3.51 2.34
N THR A 74 3.94 -3.90 3.27
CA THR A 74 4.27 -4.88 4.32
C THR A 74 4.75 -6.21 3.73
N ARG A 75 4.03 -6.73 2.72
CA ARG A 75 4.38 -7.97 2.03
C ARG A 75 5.72 -7.85 1.30
N GLY A 76 5.96 -6.75 0.60
CA GLY A 76 7.21 -6.53 -0.13
C GLY A 76 8.43 -6.57 0.80
N VAL A 77 8.35 -5.89 1.95
CA VAL A 77 9.40 -5.95 2.98
C VAL A 77 9.58 -7.37 3.51
N GLN A 78 8.50 -8.06 3.85
CA GLN A 78 8.56 -9.45 4.32
C GLN A 78 9.22 -10.39 3.31
N GLN A 79 9.01 -10.17 2.01
CA GLN A 79 9.63 -10.95 0.96
C GLN A 79 11.12 -10.62 0.82
N ALA A 80 11.48 -9.34 0.80
CA ALA A 80 12.86 -8.89 0.61
C ALA A 80 13.81 -9.33 1.73
N TYR A 81 13.32 -9.35 2.98
CA TYR A 81 14.14 -9.68 4.16
C TYR A 81 14.00 -11.12 4.66
N ARG A 82 13.14 -11.95 4.03
CA ARG A 82 12.84 -13.32 4.50
C ARG A 82 14.09 -14.16 4.76
N ASP A 83 15.03 -14.13 3.82
CA ASP A 83 16.18 -15.03 3.80
C ASP A 83 17.49 -14.36 4.26
N ARG A 84 17.39 -13.15 4.84
CA ARG A 84 18.55 -12.32 5.24
C ARG A 84 18.98 -12.47 6.71
N GLY A 85 18.22 -13.20 7.52
CA GLY A 85 18.47 -13.32 8.97
C GLY A 85 18.17 -12.05 9.76
N THR A 86 17.56 -11.03 9.15
CA THR A 86 17.21 -9.74 9.75
C THR A 86 15.74 -9.68 10.19
N GLY A 87 15.15 -10.81 10.58
CA GLY A 87 13.70 -10.92 10.83
C GLY A 87 13.18 -9.97 11.90
N ASP A 88 13.92 -9.81 13.00
CA ASP A 88 13.53 -8.91 14.09
C ASP A 88 13.63 -7.43 13.69
N LEU A 89 14.67 -7.07 12.92
CA LEU A 89 14.83 -5.70 12.38
C LEU A 89 13.74 -5.37 11.36
N ALA A 90 13.41 -6.32 10.48
CA ALA A 90 12.34 -6.16 9.50
C ALA A 90 10.98 -6.01 10.19
N LYS A 91 10.73 -6.79 11.26
CA LYS A 91 9.55 -6.62 12.09
C LYS A 91 9.48 -5.22 12.72
N ALA A 92 10.57 -4.76 13.34
CA ALA A 92 10.63 -3.43 13.94
C ALA A 92 10.37 -2.32 12.90
N ALA A 93 10.88 -2.48 11.67
CA ALA A 93 10.66 -1.52 10.59
C ALA A 93 9.19 -1.49 10.15
N LEU A 94 8.54 -2.66 10.08
CA LEU A 94 7.11 -2.75 9.80
C LEU A 94 6.26 -2.16 10.92
N ASP A 95 6.61 -2.39 12.18
CA ASP A 95 5.93 -1.76 13.32
C ASP A 95 6.07 -0.22 13.25
N ALA A 96 7.24 0.29 12.88
CA ALA A 96 7.48 1.72 12.67
C ALA A 96 6.67 2.28 11.49
N LEU A 97 6.57 1.56 10.36
CA LEU A 97 5.70 1.93 9.23
C LEU A 97 4.25 2.12 9.67
N HIS A 98 3.66 1.11 10.34
CA HIS A 98 2.24 1.18 10.73
C HIS A 98 2.00 2.32 11.72
N ARG A 99 2.92 2.50 12.68
CA ARG A 99 2.86 3.62 13.63
C ARG A 99 2.84 4.96 12.91
N ALA A 100 3.78 5.19 11.97
CA ALA A 100 3.86 6.45 11.23
C ALA A 100 2.58 6.74 10.44
N VAL A 101 2.06 5.76 9.67
CA VAL A 101 0.82 5.93 8.90
C VAL A 101 -0.39 6.21 9.80
N PHE A 102 -0.51 5.53 10.95
CA PHE A 102 -1.62 5.75 11.88
C PHE A 102 -1.53 7.10 12.60
N GLU A 103 -0.33 7.54 12.96
CA GLU A 103 -0.07 8.88 13.51
C GLU A 103 -0.42 9.97 12.49
N ASP A 104 -0.07 9.77 11.21
CA ASP A 104 -0.42 10.68 10.12
C ASP A 104 -1.93 10.75 9.88
N LEU A 105 -2.64 9.62 9.90
CA LEU A 105 -4.11 9.60 9.77
C LEU A 105 -4.78 10.45 10.86
N VAL A 106 -4.35 10.30 12.12
CA VAL A 106 -4.88 11.09 13.23
C VAL A 106 -4.51 12.57 13.09
N THR A 107 -3.29 12.87 12.66
CA THR A 107 -2.83 14.24 12.42
C THR A 107 -3.63 14.92 11.31
N ASN A 108 -4.05 14.17 10.30
CA ASN A 108 -4.80 14.66 9.14
C ASN A 108 -6.32 14.54 9.28
N GLY A 109 -6.84 14.32 10.49
CA GLY A 109 -8.25 14.52 10.81
C GLY A 109 -9.06 13.27 11.15
N MET A 110 -8.47 12.07 11.12
CA MET A 110 -9.10 10.89 11.71
C MET A 110 -9.26 11.11 13.22
N ASN A 111 -10.44 10.83 13.78
CA ASN A 111 -10.60 10.92 15.23
C ASN A 111 -9.84 9.77 15.90
N ARG A 112 -9.04 10.06 16.92
CA ARG A 112 -8.27 9.05 17.66
C ARG A 112 -9.14 7.92 18.23
N SER A 113 -10.41 8.17 18.53
CA SER A 113 -11.35 7.11 18.96
C SER A 113 -11.74 6.13 17.85
N GLU A 114 -11.56 6.49 16.59
CA GLU A 114 -11.87 5.65 15.41
C GLU A 114 -10.70 4.74 15.03
N LEU A 115 -9.47 5.09 15.44
CA LEU A 115 -8.25 4.36 15.11
C LEU A 115 -8.32 2.86 15.47
N PRO A 116 -8.82 2.43 16.64
CA PRO A 116 -8.93 1.00 16.95
C PRO A 116 -9.83 0.23 15.97
N LEU A 117 -10.89 0.87 15.45
CA LEU A 117 -11.75 0.25 14.45
C LEU A 117 -11.05 0.17 13.08
N PHE A 118 -10.24 1.17 12.72
CA PHE A 118 -9.42 1.13 11.52
C PHE A 118 -8.36 0.02 11.59
N GLU A 119 -7.64 -0.10 12.71
CA GLU A 119 -6.67 -1.19 12.95
C GLU A 119 -7.32 -2.59 12.84
N GLN A 120 -8.56 -2.73 13.34
CA GLN A 120 -9.32 -3.97 13.19
C GLN A 120 -9.60 -4.28 11.71
N ARG A 121 -9.95 -3.27 10.91
CA ARG A 121 -10.16 -3.45 9.46
C ARG A 121 -8.85 -3.81 8.76
N VAL A 122 -7.75 -3.12 9.06
CA VAL A 122 -6.40 -3.45 8.57
C VAL A 122 -6.11 -4.94 8.81
N SER A 123 -6.27 -5.39 10.05
CA SER A 123 -6.01 -6.79 10.45
C SER A 123 -6.87 -7.78 9.66
N ALA A 124 -8.17 -7.49 9.49
CA ALA A 124 -9.08 -8.33 8.73
C ALA A 124 -8.70 -8.41 7.24
N ARG A 125 -8.33 -7.29 6.63
CA ARG A 125 -7.89 -7.23 5.23
C ARG A 125 -6.57 -7.95 5.04
N TYR A 126 -5.61 -7.79 5.96
CA TYR A 126 -4.32 -8.48 5.91
C TYR A 126 -4.48 -10.00 5.91
N ALA A 127 -5.38 -10.52 6.76
CA ALA A 127 -5.68 -11.95 6.76
C ALA A 127 -6.27 -12.41 5.41
N ARG A 128 -7.16 -11.59 4.81
CA ARG A 128 -7.79 -11.90 3.52
C ARG A 128 -6.79 -11.86 2.37
N TYR A 129 -6.01 -10.78 2.25
CA TYR A 129 -4.99 -10.64 1.21
C TYR A 129 -3.87 -11.65 1.39
N GLY A 130 -3.44 -11.91 2.62
CA GLY A 130 -2.48 -12.97 2.95
C GLY A 130 -2.95 -14.34 2.44
N HIS A 131 -4.19 -14.72 2.75
CA HIS A 131 -4.79 -15.96 2.23
C HIS A 131 -4.86 -15.97 0.70
N ALA A 132 -5.35 -14.89 0.07
CA ALA A 132 -5.46 -14.78 -1.37
C ALA A 132 -4.10 -14.89 -2.08
N SER A 133 -3.07 -14.29 -1.49
CA SER A 133 -1.70 -14.30 -2.01
C SER A 133 -1.02 -15.67 -1.97
N ASN A 134 -1.52 -16.59 -1.15
CA ASN A 134 -1.08 -17.99 -1.15
C ASN A 134 -1.72 -18.79 -2.29
N VAL A 135 -2.75 -18.25 -2.95
CA VAL A 135 -3.44 -18.88 -4.08
C VAL A 135 -2.85 -18.37 -5.40
N SER A 136 -2.94 -17.05 -5.66
CA SER A 136 -2.39 -16.41 -6.84
C SER A 136 -2.48 -14.88 -6.76
N ASP A 137 -1.71 -14.17 -7.58
CA ASP A 137 -1.79 -12.71 -7.69
C ASP A 137 -3.18 -12.25 -8.18
N GLY A 138 -3.80 -13.00 -9.10
CA GLY A 138 -5.18 -12.75 -9.52
C GLY A 138 -6.21 -12.89 -8.38
N SER A 139 -5.93 -13.76 -7.40
CA SER A 139 -6.78 -13.88 -6.19
C SER A 139 -6.65 -12.67 -5.28
N VAL A 140 -5.45 -12.08 -5.17
CA VAL A 140 -5.24 -10.81 -4.45
C VAL A 140 -6.03 -9.70 -5.12
N GLY A 141 -5.89 -9.55 -6.44
CA GLY A 141 -6.65 -8.55 -7.20
C GLY A 141 -8.16 -8.68 -7.03
N SER A 142 -8.68 -9.92 -7.03
CA SER A 142 -10.09 -10.21 -6.79
C SER A 142 -10.54 -9.80 -5.38
N ALA A 143 -9.69 -10.00 -4.37
CA ALA A 143 -9.97 -9.57 -3.00
C ALA A 143 -9.97 -8.04 -2.88
N VAL A 144 -9.07 -7.33 -3.58
CA VAL A 144 -9.03 -5.86 -3.61
C VAL A 144 -10.31 -5.30 -4.20
N VAL A 145 -10.73 -5.81 -5.36
CA VAL A 145 -11.98 -5.41 -6.00
C VAL A 145 -13.17 -5.62 -5.07
N ALA A 146 -13.26 -6.80 -4.45
CA ALA A 146 -14.36 -7.11 -3.54
C ALA A 146 -14.45 -6.11 -2.38
N PHE A 147 -13.33 -5.67 -1.80
CA PHE A 147 -13.36 -4.67 -0.74
C PHE A 147 -13.68 -3.28 -1.25
N LEU A 148 -13.06 -2.84 -2.37
CA LEU A 148 -13.33 -1.53 -2.96
C LEU A 148 -14.80 -1.39 -3.38
N THR A 149 -15.44 -2.45 -3.87
CA THR A 149 -16.85 -2.40 -4.29
C THR A 149 -17.84 -2.60 -3.16
N GLY A 150 -17.38 -2.91 -1.94
CA GLY A 150 -18.25 -3.31 -0.84
C GLY A 150 -18.97 -4.63 -1.12
N GLU A 151 -18.26 -5.57 -1.74
CA GLU A 151 -18.71 -6.90 -2.18
C GLU A 151 -19.83 -6.87 -3.23
N ARG A 152 -20.02 -5.73 -3.89
CA ARG A 152 -20.92 -5.61 -5.05
C ARG A 152 -20.24 -6.17 -6.29
N ASP A 153 -21.04 -6.76 -7.20
CA ASP A 153 -20.54 -7.26 -8.48
C ASP A 153 -20.01 -6.11 -9.33
N ALA A 154 -18.70 -6.09 -9.54
CA ALA A 154 -17.98 -5.06 -10.27
C ALA A 154 -17.99 -5.31 -11.79
N GLY A 155 -18.49 -6.46 -12.25
CA GLY A 155 -18.27 -6.96 -13.60
C GLY A 155 -16.80 -7.37 -13.82
N ASN A 156 -16.57 -8.38 -14.68
CA ASN A 156 -15.25 -9.01 -14.81
C ASN A 156 -14.14 -8.08 -15.34
N GLU A 157 -14.45 -7.11 -16.22
CA GLU A 157 -13.43 -6.29 -16.90
C GLU A 157 -12.82 -5.22 -15.99
N GLY A 158 -13.66 -4.44 -15.28
CA GLY A 158 -13.17 -3.45 -14.32
C GLY A 158 -12.51 -4.08 -13.10
N ALA A 159 -12.94 -5.29 -12.71
CA ALA A 159 -12.27 -6.08 -11.69
C ALA A 159 -10.83 -6.48 -12.11
N LEU A 160 -10.64 -6.87 -13.37
CA LEU A 160 -9.32 -7.24 -13.91
C LEU A 160 -8.38 -6.03 -14.00
N GLU A 161 -8.88 -4.85 -14.38
CA GLU A 161 -8.07 -3.63 -14.43
C GLU A 161 -7.60 -3.19 -13.04
N LEU A 162 -8.49 -3.20 -12.03
CA LEU A 162 -8.13 -2.92 -10.63
C LEU A 162 -7.15 -3.97 -10.07
N ALA A 163 -7.35 -5.25 -10.42
CA ALA A 163 -6.43 -6.31 -10.07
C ALA A 163 -5.03 -6.10 -10.69
N SER A 164 -4.98 -5.68 -11.95
CA SER A 164 -3.72 -5.40 -12.65
C SER A 164 -2.99 -4.22 -12.01
N TRP A 165 -3.72 -3.15 -11.66
CA TRP A 165 -3.15 -2.03 -10.90
C TRP A 165 -2.57 -2.49 -9.56
N ALA A 166 -3.35 -3.28 -8.80
CA ALA A 166 -2.94 -3.79 -7.50
C ALA A 166 -1.61 -4.58 -7.58
N ILE A 167 -1.42 -5.35 -8.66
CA ILE A 167 -0.18 -6.08 -8.93
C ILE A 167 0.94 -5.11 -9.31
N SER A 168 0.70 -4.15 -10.21
CA SER A 168 1.73 -3.22 -10.69
C SER A 168 2.30 -2.33 -9.58
N VAL A 169 1.50 -1.98 -8.57
CA VAL A 169 2.00 -1.20 -7.41
C VAL A 169 2.98 -2.01 -6.56
N THR A 170 2.92 -3.34 -6.60
CA THR A 170 3.77 -4.20 -5.76
C THR A 170 5.15 -4.49 -6.36
N GLU A 171 5.32 -4.39 -7.69
CA GLU A 171 6.56 -4.78 -8.38
C GLU A 171 7.77 -3.86 -8.09
N PRO A 172 7.68 -2.52 -8.23
CA PRO A 172 8.83 -1.63 -8.00
C PRO A 172 9.38 -1.68 -6.57
N LEU A 173 8.53 -2.06 -5.62
CA LEU A 173 8.86 -2.14 -4.20
C LEU A 173 9.85 -3.27 -3.90
N SER A 174 9.76 -4.39 -4.62
CA SER A 174 10.65 -5.54 -4.43
C SER A 174 12.10 -5.20 -4.75
N ASP A 175 12.32 -4.42 -5.81
CA ASP A 175 13.66 -4.02 -6.25
C ASP A 175 14.30 -3.07 -5.22
N PHE A 176 13.55 -2.06 -4.76
CA PHE A 176 14.03 -1.12 -3.74
C PHE A 176 14.43 -1.81 -2.43
N TYR A 177 13.57 -2.69 -1.89
CA TYR A 177 13.88 -3.38 -0.64
C TYR A 177 15.06 -4.35 -0.75
N THR A 178 15.37 -4.80 -1.97
CA THR A 178 16.49 -5.69 -2.18
C THR A 178 17.83 -4.96 -1.98
N GLU A 179 17.87 -3.65 -2.22
CA GLU A 179 19.08 -2.83 -2.20
C GLU A 179 19.41 -2.19 -0.84
N VAL A 180 18.52 -2.28 0.15
CA VAL A 180 18.69 -1.67 1.48
C VAL A 180 19.06 -2.71 2.53
N ASP A 181 20.19 -2.53 3.22
CA ASP A 181 20.57 -3.35 4.36
C ASP A 181 20.04 -2.77 5.69
N LEU A 182 19.40 -3.63 6.48
CA LEU A 182 18.90 -3.26 7.81
C LEU A 182 20.00 -3.41 8.86
N VAL A 183 20.21 -2.35 9.66
CA VAL A 183 21.18 -2.30 10.75
C VAL A 183 20.52 -1.88 12.06
N GLU A 184 21.13 -2.24 13.19
CA GLU A 184 20.69 -1.73 14.50
C GLU A 184 20.88 -0.21 14.61
N ALA A 185 20.14 0.42 15.52
CA ALA A 185 20.19 1.86 15.79
C ALA A 185 21.46 2.30 16.55
#